data_AF-A0A1V1W6F1-F1
#
_entry.id   AF-A0A1V1W6F1-F1
#
_cell.length_a   1.000
_cell.length_b   1.000
_cell.length_c   1.000
_cell.angle_alpha   90.00
_cell.angle_beta   90.00
_cell.angle_gamma   90.00
#
_symmetry.space_group_name_H-M   'P 1'
#
loop_
_entity.id
_entity.type
_entity.pdbx_description
1 polymer ?
#
loop_
_entity_poly.entity_id
_entity_poly.type
_entity_poly.pdbx_seq_one_letter_code
_entity_poly.pdbx_strand_id
1 'polypeptide(L)'
;MATPDAAQAELAELRAVVSRAREQAQQITQAAQASRAGLRQEAERIRAERDRAERELRDDVRRGSVDPETRQLAEKLVRGEVSWRDVLTGDEGAELRSELGDQVETIVEELRATDSSFREAHDSTLRAAAELRAEGP
;
A
#
# COMPACT_ATOMS: atom_id res chain seq x y z
N MET A 1 53.51 -20.72 -4.37
CA MET A 1 53.18 -20.77 -5.81
C MET A 1 52.00 -21.70 -5.97
N ALA A 2 50.82 -21.19 -6.35
CA ALA A 2 49.66 -22.04 -6.61
C ALA A 2 49.91 -22.88 -7.87
N THR A 3 49.58 -24.17 -7.84
CA THR A 3 49.71 -25.06 -8.99
C THR A 3 48.67 -24.70 -10.07
N PRO A 4 48.96 -24.92 -11.37
CA PRO A 4 48.06 -24.56 -12.47
C PRO A 4 46.63 -25.08 -12.32
N ASP A 5 46.45 -26.26 -11.69
CA ASP A 5 45.14 -26.86 -11.42
C ASP A 5 44.31 -26.10 -10.38
N ALA A 6 44.95 -25.52 -9.35
CA ALA A 6 44.26 -24.76 -8.32
C ALA A 6 43.69 -23.45 -8.88
N ALA A 7 44.45 -22.77 -9.75
CA ALA A 7 44.00 -21.56 -10.44
C ALA A 7 42.86 -21.83 -11.44
N GLN A 8 42.86 -23.00 -12.09
CA GLN A 8 41.75 -23.40 -12.98
C GLN A 8 40.48 -23.77 -12.21
N ALA A 9 40.61 -24.44 -11.07
CA ALA A 9 39.48 -24.75 -10.19
C ALA A 9 38.83 -23.48 -9.63
N GLU A 10 39.62 -22.52 -9.16
CA GLU A 10 39.15 -21.23 -8.64
C GLU A 10 38.45 -20.40 -9.74
N LEU A 11 38.98 -20.42 -10.96
CA LEU A 11 38.35 -19.76 -12.12
C LEU A 11 37.03 -20.42 -12.52
N ALA A 12 36.93 -21.75 -12.42
CA ALA A 12 35.69 -22.49 -12.69
C ALA A 12 34.63 -22.18 -11.62
N GLU A 13 35.02 -22.08 -10.35
CA GLU A 13 34.15 -21.71 -9.25
C GLU A 13 33.63 -20.27 -9.39
N LEU A 14 34.52 -19.31 -9.71
CA LEU A 14 34.15 -17.92 -10.00
C LEU A 14 33.16 -17.82 -11.17
N ARG A 15 33.37 -18.60 -12.25
CA ARG A 15 32.43 -18.65 -13.38
C ARG A 15 31.07 -19.21 -12.96
N ALA A 16 31.04 -20.23 -12.11
CA ALA A 16 29.79 -20.80 -11.60
C ALA A 16 29.03 -19.81 -10.70
N VAL A 17 29.74 -19.07 -9.84
CA VAL A 17 29.15 -18.01 -9.00
C VAL A 17 28.57 -16.88 -9.86
N VAL A 18 29.32 -16.41 -10.86
CA VAL A 18 28.84 -15.37 -11.79
C VAL A 18 27.63 -15.85 -12.62
N SER A 19 27.61 -17.12 -13.04
CA SER A 19 26.47 -17.69 -13.75
C SER A 19 25.22 -17.71 -12.88
N ARG A 20 25.33 -18.19 -11.63
CA ARG A 20 24.21 -18.18 -10.67
C ARG A 20 23.72 -16.76 -10.36
N ALA A 21 24.64 -15.81 -10.17
CA ALA A 21 24.27 -14.41 -9.93
C ALA A 21 23.52 -13.80 -11.12
N ARG A 22 23.89 -14.15 -12.35
CA ARG A 22 23.17 -13.73 -13.57
C ARG A 22 21.77 -14.33 -13.65
N GLU A 23 21.63 -15.61 -13.36
CA GLU A 23 20.32 -16.29 -13.32
C GLU A 23 19.41 -15.67 -12.24
N GLN A 24 19.93 -15.41 -11.04
CA GLN A 24 19.20 -14.74 -9.98
C GLN A 24 18.78 -13.32 -10.38
N ALA A 25 19.66 -12.54 -11.00
CA ALA A 25 19.34 -11.20 -11.48
C ALA A 25 18.24 -11.23 -12.57
N GLN A 26 18.27 -12.22 -13.46
CA GLN A 26 17.22 -12.41 -14.47
C GLN A 26 15.88 -12.78 -13.83
N GLN A 27 15.87 -13.68 -12.85
CA GLN A 27 14.66 -14.05 -12.11
C GLN A 27 14.07 -12.85 -11.35
N ILE A 28 14.90 -12.06 -10.66
CA ILE A 28 14.46 -10.83 -9.98
C ILE A 28 13.87 -9.84 -10.98
N THR A 29 14.51 -9.67 -12.13
CA THR A 29 14.03 -8.76 -13.18
C THR A 29 12.68 -9.20 -13.73
N GLN A 30 12.50 -10.50 -13.99
CA GLN A 30 11.23 -11.05 -14.46
C GLN A 30 10.12 -10.92 -13.39
N ALA A 31 10.42 -11.21 -12.12
CA ALA A 31 9.51 -11.00 -11.02
C ALA A 31 9.09 -9.52 -10.90
N ALA A 32 10.04 -8.59 -10.99
CA ALA A 32 9.78 -7.16 -10.96
C ALA A 32 8.92 -6.69 -12.16
N GLN A 33 9.13 -7.25 -13.35
CA GLN A 33 8.31 -6.96 -14.53
C GLN A 33 6.88 -7.48 -14.37
N ALA A 34 6.70 -8.70 -13.85
CA ALA A 34 5.40 -9.28 -13.56
C ALA A 34 4.64 -8.46 -12.49
N SER A 35 5.31 -8.08 -11.40
CA SER A 35 4.74 -7.19 -10.37
C SER A 35 4.36 -5.83 -10.97
N ARG A 36 5.19 -5.25 -11.84
CA ARG A 36 4.86 -3.98 -12.51
C ARG A 36 3.62 -4.08 -13.40
N ALA A 37 3.40 -5.20 -14.07
CA ALA A 37 2.19 -5.41 -14.88
C ALA A 37 0.93 -5.46 -13.99
N GLY A 38 0.98 -6.21 -12.88
CA GLY A 38 -0.11 -6.26 -11.91
C GLY A 38 -0.40 -4.88 -11.27
N LEU A 39 0.66 -4.15 -10.90
CA LEU A 39 0.53 -2.81 -10.32
C LEU A 39 -0.06 -1.79 -11.31
N ARG A 40 0.15 -1.95 -12.62
CA ARG A 40 -0.47 -1.06 -13.62
C ARG A 40 -1.97 -1.27 -13.70
N GLN A 41 -2.41 -2.52 -13.77
CA GLN A 41 -3.83 -2.85 -13.81
C GLN A 41 -4.54 -2.35 -12.54
N GLU A 42 -3.88 -2.55 -11.39
CA GLU A 42 -4.39 -2.07 -10.11
C GLU A 42 -4.42 -0.53 -10.05
N ALA A 43 -3.39 0.15 -10.56
CA ALA A 43 -3.37 1.60 -10.64
C ALA A 43 -4.48 2.15 -11.56
N GLU A 44 -4.79 1.47 -12.67
CA GLU A 44 -5.91 1.83 -13.55
C GLU A 44 -7.26 1.63 -12.85
N ARG A 45 -7.43 0.52 -12.12
CA ARG A 45 -8.62 0.26 -11.32
C ARG A 45 -8.84 1.35 -10.26
N ILE A 46 -7.81 1.66 -9.47
CA ILE A 46 -7.85 2.70 -8.44
C ILE A 46 -8.16 4.07 -9.06
N ARG A 47 -7.59 4.39 -10.23
CA ARG A 47 -7.93 5.64 -10.95
C ARG A 47 -9.40 5.68 -11.36
N ALA A 48 -9.94 4.60 -11.91
CA ALA A 48 -11.33 4.54 -12.32
C ALA A 48 -12.30 4.66 -11.13
N GLU A 49 -11.99 3.99 -10.02
CA GLU A 49 -12.74 4.09 -8.76
C GLU A 49 -12.69 5.51 -8.19
N ARG A 50 -11.50 6.13 -8.16
CA ARG A 50 -11.34 7.54 -7.75
C ARG A 50 -12.18 8.47 -8.61
N ASP A 51 -12.07 8.36 -9.94
CA ASP A 51 -12.80 9.25 -10.85
C ASP A 51 -14.33 9.08 -10.70
N ARG A 52 -14.79 7.87 -10.36
CA ARG A 52 -16.20 7.62 -10.04
C ARG A 52 -16.59 8.28 -8.72
N ALA A 53 -15.82 8.07 -7.65
CA ALA A 53 -16.07 8.67 -6.35
C ALA A 53 -16.08 10.22 -6.42
N GLU A 54 -15.17 10.83 -7.19
CA GLU A 54 -15.16 12.29 -7.40
C GLU A 54 -16.42 12.79 -8.12
N ARG A 55 -16.96 12.02 -9.09
CA ARG A 55 -18.22 12.37 -9.75
C ARG A 55 -19.41 12.26 -8.80
N GLU A 56 -19.46 11.17 -8.03
CA GLU A 56 -20.52 10.95 -7.03
C GLU A 56 -20.50 12.08 -5.99
N LEU A 57 -19.32 12.43 -5.46
CA LEU A 57 -19.17 13.57 -4.54
C LEU A 57 -19.66 14.89 -5.16
N ARG A 58 -19.32 15.18 -6.41
CA ARG A 58 -19.81 16.39 -7.10
C ARG A 58 -21.33 16.42 -7.21
N ASP A 59 -21.93 15.30 -7.55
CA ASP A 59 -23.38 15.18 -7.67
C ASP A 59 -24.06 15.29 -6.30
N ASP A 60 -23.46 14.74 -5.24
CA ASP A 60 -23.98 14.82 -3.88
C ASP A 60 -23.90 16.24 -3.32
N VAL A 61 -22.79 16.95 -3.56
CA VAL A 61 -22.67 18.38 -3.22
C VAL A 61 -23.73 19.19 -3.95
N ARG A 62 -23.94 18.94 -5.25
CA ARG A 62 -24.95 19.63 -6.05
C ARG A 62 -26.37 19.36 -5.55
N ARG A 63 -26.66 18.12 -5.14
CA ARG A 63 -27.96 17.70 -4.59
C ARG A 63 -28.15 18.15 -3.14
N GLY A 64 -27.10 18.65 -2.48
CA GLY A 64 -27.12 19.00 -1.06
C GLY A 64 -27.27 17.79 -0.15
N SER A 65 -26.86 16.61 -0.61
CA SER A 65 -26.91 15.34 0.12
C SER A 65 -25.68 15.10 0.99
N VAL A 66 -24.68 15.99 0.91
CA VAL A 66 -23.50 15.96 1.78
C VAL A 66 -23.87 16.55 3.13
N ASP A 67 -23.44 15.87 4.19
CA ASP A 67 -23.64 16.28 5.56
C ASP A 67 -23.10 17.70 5.83
N PRO A 68 -23.77 18.55 6.64
CA PRO A 68 -23.33 19.91 6.89
C PRO A 68 -21.91 20.02 7.43
N GLU A 69 -21.44 19.06 8.21
CA GLU A 69 -20.11 19.08 8.84
C GLU A 69 -19.01 18.87 7.80
N THR A 70 -19.26 18.02 6.79
CA THR A 70 -18.29 17.71 5.73
C THR A 70 -18.48 18.53 4.45
N ARG A 71 -19.58 19.29 4.34
CA ARG A 71 -19.95 20.04 3.13
C ARG A 71 -18.91 21.06 2.72
N GLN A 72 -18.34 21.80 3.66
CA GLN A 72 -17.35 22.84 3.34
C GLN A 72 -16.09 22.24 2.70
N LEU A 73 -15.62 21.11 3.25
CA LEU A 73 -14.49 20.38 2.72
C LEU A 73 -14.80 19.75 1.36
N ALA A 74 -16.00 19.17 1.21
CA ALA A 74 -16.48 18.62 -0.06
C ALA A 74 -16.56 19.69 -1.16
N GLU A 75 -17.04 20.89 -0.85
CA GLU A 75 -17.08 22.01 -1.80
C GLU A 75 -15.66 22.46 -2.21
N LYS A 76 -14.71 22.55 -1.27
CA LYS A 76 -13.30 22.86 -1.57
C LYS A 76 -12.67 21.81 -2.48
N LEU A 77 -12.91 20.52 -2.21
CA LEU A 77 -12.45 19.39 -3.05
C LEU A 77 -13.03 19.48 -4.47
N VAL A 78 -14.33 19.74 -4.60
CA VAL A 78 -15.01 19.86 -5.90
C VAL A 78 -14.49 21.05 -6.71
N ARG A 79 -14.17 22.17 -6.05
CA ARG A 79 -13.58 23.36 -6.68
C ARG A 79 -12.08 23.22 -6.99
N GLY A 80 -11.43 22.17 -6.46
CA GLY A 80 -9.99 21.95 -6.60
C GLY A 80 -9.14 22.89 -5.75
N GLU A 81 -9.72 23.51 -4.72
CA GLU A 81 -9.00 24.38 -3.76
C GLU A 81 -8.12 23.55 -2.81
N VAL A 82 -8.52 22.30 -2.58
CA VAL A 82 -7.82 21.31 -1.75
C VAL A 82 -7.77 19.99 -2.53
N SER A 83 -6.65 19.28 -2.45
CA SER A 83 -6.54 17.94 -3.05
C SER A 83 -6.82 16.84 -2.02
N TRP A 84 -7.22 15.65 -2.48
CA TRP A 84 -7.34 14.47 -1.61
C TRP A 84 -6.06 14.16 -0.82
N ARG A 85 -4.89 14.47 -1.38
CA ARG A 85 -3.62 14.31 -0.67
C ARG A 85 -3.54 15.25 0.53
N ASP A 86 -3.98 16.50 0.38
CA ASP A 86 -3.98 17.49 1.46
C ASP A 86 -5.00 17.12 2.53
N VAL A 87 -6.15 16.56 2.14
CA VAL A 87 -7.14 16.02 3.09
C VAL A 87 -6.61 14.80 3.85
N LEU A 88 -5.79 13.96 3.23
CA LEU A 88 -5.28 12.74 3.88
C LEU A 88 -4.00 12.97 4.70
N THR A 89 -3.25 14.04 4.42
CA THR A 89 -1.93 14.25 5.04
C THR A 89 -1.75 15.61 5.70
N GLY A 90 -2.62 16.58 5.44
CA GLY A 90 -2.54 17.96 5.94
C GLY A 90 -3.66 18.32 6.91
N ASP A 91 -3.72 19.57 7.33
CA ASP A 91 -4.64 20.00 8.40
C ASP A 91 -6.11 20.11 7.91
N GLU A 92 -6.34 20.37 6.63
CA GLU A 92 -7.67 20.52 6.00
C GLU A 92 -8.62 19.32 6.18
N GLY A 93 -8.09 18.14 6.53
CA GLY A 93 -8.89 16.92 6.76
C GLY A 93 -8.68 16.27 8.12
N ALA A 94 -8.16 16.99 9.11
CA ALA A 94 -7.83 16.41 10.42
C ALA A 94 -9.06 15.81 11.13
N GLU A 95 -10.19 16.53 11.13
CA GLU A 95 -11.45 16.06 11.73
C GLU A 95 -11.98 14.82 10.99
N LEU A 96 -12.05 14.86 9.66
CA LEU A 96 -12.49 13.73 8.84
C LEU A 96 -11.62 12.48 9.06
N ARG A 97 -10.31 12.65 9.23
CA ARG A 97 -9.40 11.52 9.53
C ARG A 97 -9.61 10.97 10.93
N SER A 98 -9.90 11.83 11.91
CA SER A 98 -10.23 11.40 13.26
C SER A 98 -11.51 10.57 13.24
N GLU A 99 -12.57 11.10 12.62
CA GLU A 99 -13.87 10.44 12.53
C GLU A 99 -13.78 9.11 11.76
N LEU A 100 -13.03 9.08 10.65
CA LEU A 100 -12.74 7.84 9.93
C LEU A 100 -11.96 6.84 10.78
N GLY A 101 -11.01 7.33 11.58
CA GLY A 101 -10.27 6.52 12.55
C GLY A 101 -11.20 5.85 13.54
N ASP A 102 -12.10 6.62 14.14
CA ASP A 102 -13.07 6.14 15.13
C ASP A 102 -14.05 5.12 14.51
N GLN A 103 -14.50 5.36 13.27
CA GLN A 103 -15.36 4.42 12.53
C GLN A 103 -14.63 3.11 12.21
N VAL A 104 -13.38 3.19 11.76
CA VAL A 104 -12.56 2.00 11.48
C VAL A 104 -12.31 1.21 12.75
N GLU A 105 -11.99 1.88 13.86
CA GLU A 105 -11.80 1.24 15.17
C GLU A 105 -13.08 0.50 15.59
N THR A 106 -14.23 1.15 15.49
CA THR A 106 -15.55 0.54 15.77
C THR A 106 -15.79 -0.71 14.92
N ILE A 107 -15.56 -0.63 13.60
CA ILE A 107 -15.73 -1.77 12.68
C ILE A 107 -14.77 -2.91 13.05
N VAL A 108 -13.52 -2.59 13.38
CA VAL A 108 -12.53 -3.59 13.81
C VAL A 108 -12.97 -4.26 15.11
N GLU A 109 -13.49 -3.51 16.08
CA GLU A 109 -14.02 -4.08 17.33
C GLU A 109 -15.22 -5.00 17.08
N GLU A 110 -16.16 -4.58 16.25
CA GLU A 110 -17.32 -5.38 15.87
C GLU A 110 -16.91 -6.68 15.14
N LEU A 111 -16.00 -6.59 14.18
CA LEU A 111 -15.47 -7.76 13.47
C LEU A 111 -14.69 -8.67 14.42
N ARG A 112 -13.90 -8.13 15.34
CA ARG A 112 -13.23 -8.93 16.37
C ARG A 112 -14.23 -9.64 17.27
N ALA A 113 -15.36 -9.02 17.61
CA ALA A 113 -16.37 -9.62 18.47
C ALA A 113 -17.13 -10.76 17.77
N THR A 114 -17.42 -10.59 16.48
CA THR A 114 -18.33 -11.46 15.71
C THR A 114 -17.63 -12.52 14.86
N ASP A 115 -16.38 -12.29 14.45
CA ASP A 115 -15.60 -13.17 13.57
C ASP A 115 -14.30 -13.62 14.25
N SER A 116 -14.26 -14.89 14.65
CA SER A 116 -13.08 -15.49 15.28
C SER A 116 -11.89 -15.60 14.33
N SER A 117 -12.13 -15.82 13.03
CA SER A 117 -11.07 -15.94 12.03
C SER A 117 -10.40 -14.59 11.76
N PHE A 118 -11.19 -13.52 11.71
CA PHE A 118 -10.68 -12.15 11.64
C PHE A 118 -9.84 -11.80 12.87
N ARG A 119 -10.34 -12.13 14.07
CA ARG A 119 -9.64 -11.86 15.33
C ARG A 119 -8.25 -12.51 15.35
N GLU A 120 -8.15 -13.79 14.97
CA GLU A 120 -6.88 -14.51 14.91
C GLU A 120 -5.90 -13.91 13.90
N ALA A 121 -6.37 -13.57 12.70
CA ALA A 121 -5.56 -12.93 11.66
C ALA A 121 -5.07 -11.53 12.09
N HIS A 122 -5.95 -10.74 12.70
CA HIS A 122 -5.62 -9.41 13.21
C HIS A 122 -4.58 -9.48 14.35
N ASP A 123 -4.76 -10.37 15.33
CA ASP A 123 -3.80 -10.55 16.42
C ASP A 123 -2.46 -11.10 15.95
N SER A 124 -2.45 -11.95 14.91
CA SER A 124 -1.22 -12.38 14.26
C SER A 124 -0.50 -11.20 13.59
N THR A 125 -1.24 -10.33 12.91
CA THR A 125 -0.69 -9.16 12.21
C THR A 125 -0.10 -8.15 13.20
N LEU A 126 -0.79 -7.90 14.32
CA LEU A 126 -0.28 -7.01 15.37
C LEU A 126 1.02 -7.54 16.00
N ARG A 127 1.12 -8.85 16.22
CA ARG A 127 2.35 -9.47 16.72
C ARG A 127 3.51 -9.32 15.74
N ALA A 128 3.29 -9.64 14.46
CA ALA A 128 4.31 -9.47 13.42
C ALA A 128 4.77 -8.00 13.28
N ALA A 129 3.85 -7.04 13.40
CA ALA A 129 4.20 -5.62 13.37
C ALA A 129 5.00 -5.17 14.60
N ALA A 130 4.72 -5.73 15.78
CA ALA A 130 5.48 -5.46 16.99
C ALA A 130 6.90 -6.04 16.91
N GLU A 131 7.06 -7.24 16.35
CA GLU A 131 8.35 -7.87 16.09
C GLU A 131 9.18 -7.05 15.09
N LEU A 132 8.60 -6.61 13.98
CA LEU A 132 9.26 -5.73 13.00
C LEU A 132 9.71 -4.38 13.58
N ARG A 133 9.01 -3.84 14.59
CA ARG A 133 9.45 -2.63 15.31
C ARG A 133 10.55 -2.91 16.34
N ALA A 134 10.54 -4.10 16.93
CA ALA A 134 11.55 -4.52 17.90
C ALA A 134 12.88 -4.87 17.22
N GLU A 135 12.84 -5.38 15.99
CA GLU A 135 14.00 -5.73 15.15
C GLU A 135 14.45 -4.58 14.23
N GLY A 136 14.32 -3.32 14.67
CA GLY A 136 14.58 -2.13 13.84
C GLY A 136 15.89 -2.14 13.03
N PRO A 137 15.97 -1.34 11.94
CA PRO A 137 17.12 -1.30 11.02
C PRO A 137 18.46 -1.03 11.71
#